data_AF-A0A0G4GLI9-F1
#
_entry.id   AF-A0A0G4GLI9-F1
#
_cell.length_a   1.000
_cell.length_b   1.000
_cell.length_c   1.000
_cell.angle_alpha   90.00
_cell.angle_beta   90.00
_cell.angle_gamma   90.00
#
_symmetry.space_group_name_H-M   'P 1'
#
loop_
_entity.id
_entity.type
_entity.pdbx_description
1 polymer ?
#
loop_
_entity_poly.entity_id
_entity_poly.type
_entity_poly.pdbx_seq_one_letter_code
_entity_poly.pdbx_strand_id
1 'polypeptide(L)'
;MKGVISALILPVAWAWHPVFVPSGSLSPSSHSLRQPSRRDPRDGDLQTSRLGASIEGEGEASGGRGQEQLPPPEKHPEQWFGQWVVLERRGDLPQPGEDARVVIEKVLDALQTNDDPQLDHGAAVTIKHASRDNIISNFNPAQYGSYLRNSEYRVLLNRDTFEFVGPPQYDSNKEHCVQRVVLEGHHPNFQSWSDREFFRKEVDFRLSLHRGCWMIDGVFLTQDND
;
A
#
# COMPACT_ATOMS: atom_id res chain seq x y z
N MET A 1 -27.98 -56.86 12.26
CA MET A 1 -28.98 -55.78 12.38
C MET A 1 -28.39 -54.54 11.73
N LYS A 2 -28.98 -54.09 10.63
CA LYS A 2 -28.54 -52.93 9.84
C LYS A 2 -29.19 -51.68 10.44
N GLY A 3 -28.39 -50.70 10.82
CA GLY A 3 -28.86 -49.36 11.20
C GLY A 3 -28.60 -48.40 10.06
N VAL A 4 -29.67 -48.01 9.37
CA VAL A 4 -29.77 -46.88 8.43
C VAL A 4 -30.62 -45.83 9.14
N ILE A 5 -30.26 -44.55 9.04
CA ILE A 5 -31.11 -43.33 9.05
C ILE A 5 -30.13 -42.16 8.85
N SER A 6 -29.98 -41.66 7.61
CA SER A 6 -30.74 -40.55 6.99
C SER A 6 -30.34 -39.17 7.49
N ALA A 7 -29.68 -38.43 6.58
CA ALA A 7 -29.48 -36.99 6.61
C ALA A 7 -30.80 -36.26 6.29
N LEU A 8 -30.98 -35.07 6.85
CA LEU A 8 -31.94 -34.09 6.35
C LEU A 8 -31.37 -32.68 6.46
N ILE A 9 -31.42 -32.03 5.30
CA ILE A 9 -30.95 -30.71 4.91
C ILE A 9 -31.99 -29.67 5.34
N LEU A 10 -31.54 -28.50 5.81
CA LEU A 10 -32.31 -27.25 5.72
C LEU A 10 -31.36 -26.10 5.30
N PRO A 11 -31.63 -25.42 4.17
CA PRO A 11 -30.97 -24.17 3.82
C PRO A 11 -31.79 -22.98 4.36
N VAL A 12 -31.14 -22.05 5.05
CA VAL A 12 -31.73 -20.74 5.37
C VAL A 12 -31.35 -19.77 4.26
N ALA A 13 -32.33 -19.45 3.42
CA ALA A 13 -32.27 -18.42 2.40
C ALA A 13 -32.46 -17.04 3.05
N TRP A 14 -31.50 -16.13 2.84
CA TRP A 14 -31.72 -14.70 3.07
C TRP A 14 -31.72 -13.99 1.71
N ALA A 15 -32.90 -13.50 1.34
CA ALA A 15 -33.14 -12.65 0.19
C ALA A 15 -32.84 -11.20 0.57
N TRP A 16 -32.03 -10.51 -0.22
CA TRP A 16 -31.95 -9.06 -0.23
C TRP A 16 -32.40 -8.55 -1.60
N HIS A 17 -33.43 -7.71 -1.59
CA HIS A 17 -33.96 -7.03 -2.76
C HIS A 17 -33.05 -5.87 -3.18
N PRO A 18 -32.83 -5.66 -4.49
CA PRO A 18 -32.22 -4.43 -5.00
C PRO A 18 -33.25 -3.29 -5.03
N VAL A 19 -32.85 -2.12 -4.54
CA VAL A 19 -33.60 -0.87 -4.72
C VAL A 19 -33.32 -0.35 -6.14
N PHE A 20 -34.39 -0.29 -6.92
CA PHE A 20 -34.49 0.32 -8.24
C PHE A 20 -34.72 1.83 -8.08
N VAL A 21 -33.90 2.66 -8.73
CA VAL A 21 -34.17 4.11 -8.90
C VAL A 21 -34.06 4.42 -10.40
N PRO A 22 -35.04 5.12 -11.00
CA PRO A 22 -35.19 5.21 -12.44
C PRO A 22 -34.36 6.34 -13.08
N SER A 23 -34.07 6.09 -14.36
CA SER A 23 -33.39 6.94 -15.33
C SER A 23 -33.97 8.35 -15.48
N GLY A 24 -33.09 9.35 -15.53
CA GLY A 24 -33.37 10.69 -16.03
C GLY A 24 -32.42 11.03 -17.17
N SER A 25 -32.92 10.99 -18.40
CA SER A 25 -32.24 11.40 -19.63
C SER A 25 -32.40 12.90 -19.87
N LEU A 26 -31.32 13.65 -20.02
CA LEU A 26 -31.30 14.93 -20.73
C LEU A 26 -29.94 15.17 -21.41
N SER A 27 -29.90 14.98 -22.72
CA SER A 27 -29.09 15.75 -23.69
C SER A 27 -30.09 16.60 -24.51
N PRO A 28 -29.73 17.57 -25.38
CA PRO A 28 -28.40 18.01 -25.85
C PRO A 28 -28.22 19.55 -25.89
N SER A 29 -27.02 20.05 -26.19
CA SER A 29 -26.70 21.23 -27.04
C SER A 29 -25.21 21.59 -26.88
N SER A 30 -24.33 21.42 -27.88
CA SER A 30 -24.10 22.26 -29.08
C SER A 30 -23.10 23.40 -28.84
N HIS A 31 -22.12 23.49 -29.75
CA HIS A 31 -21.09 24.53 -29.93
C HIS A 31 -19.93 24.51 -28.90
N SER A 32 -18.65 24.64 -29.26
CA SER A 32 -18.04 25.26 -30.43
C SER A 32 -16.64 24.69 -30.66
N LEU A 33 -16.31 24.42 -31.93
CA LEU A 33 -14.94 24.40 -32.41
C LEU A 33 -14.25 25.71 -32.02
N ARG A 34 -13.03 25.60 -31.48
CA ARG A 34 -11.96 26.59 -31.69
C ARG A 34 -10.64 25.85 -31.85
N GLN A 35 -10.19 25.76 -33.10
CA GLN A 35 -8.76 25.70 -33.41
C GLN A 35 -8.12 27.05 -33.07
N PRO A 36 -6.86 27.02 -32.64
CA PRO A 36 -5.85 27.92 -33.18
C PRO A 36 -4.71 27.10 -33.76
N SER A 37 -4.56 27.12 -35.08
CA SER A 37 -3.63 28.02 -35.77
C SER A 37 -2.19 27.54 -35.67
N ARG A 38 -1.75 26.90 -36.76
CA ARG A 38 -0.36 26.81 -37.21
C ARG A 38 0.41 28.10 -36.88
N ARG A 39 1.54 27.95 -36.19
CA ARG A 39 2.72 28.80 -36.38
C ARG A 39 3.95 27.91 -36.27
N ASP A 40 4.56 27.72 -37.43
CA ASP A 40 6.00 27.56 -37.65
C ASP A 40 6.31 28.53 -38.81
N PRO A 41 7.54 29.00 -39.06
CA PRO A 41 8.82 28.65 -38.43
C PRO A 41 9.70 29.88 -38.10
N ARG A 42 10.83 29.67 -37.42
CA ARG A 42 12.18 30.09 -37.86
C ARG A 42 13.22 30.09 -36.73
N ASP A 43 14.32 29.42 -37.07
CA ASP A 43 15.72 29.79 -36.89
C ASP A 43 16.27 30.01 -35.47
N GLY A 44 17.25 29.18 -35.12
CA GLY A 44 18.06 29.35 -33.91
C GLY A 44 19.04 28.20 -33.65
N ASP A 45 20.02 28.08 -34.54
CA ASP A 45 21.42 27.72 -34.27
C ASP A 45 21.79 26.44 -33.48
N LEU A 46 22.32 25.51 -34.27
CA LEU A 46 23.50 24.68 -34.00
C LEU A 46 24.48 25.33 -33.00
N GLN A 47 24.72 24.66 -31.87
CA GLN A 47 26.06 24.57 -31.27
C GLN A 47 26.15 23.29 -30.40
N THR A 48 26.45 22.17 -31.05
CA THR A 48 27.12 21.03 -30.40
C THR A 48 28.61 21.36 -30.33
N SER A 49 29.16 21.44 -29.12
CA SER A 49 30.61 21.46 -28.95
C SER A 49 31.02 20.76 -27.65
N ARG A 50 31.84 19.73 -27.88
CA ARG A 50 32.98 19.27 -27.07
C ARG A 50 32.72 18.34 -25.90
N LEU A 51 32.75 17.06 -26.27
CA LEU A 51 33.51 16.01 -25.58
C LEU A 51 34.94 16.46 -25.25
N GLY A 52 35.42 16.09 -24.05
CA GLY A 52 36.83 16.16 -23.70
C GLY A 52 37.10 16.18 -22.20
N ALA A 53 36.95 15.05 -21.52
CA ALA A 53 37.65 14.80 -20.26
C ALA A 53 37.85 13.29 -20.08
N SER A 54 39.03 12.82 -20.52
CA SER A 54 39.60 11.55 -20.08
C SER A 54 40.00 11.66 -18.62
N ILE A 55 39.56 10.72 -17.79
CA ILE A 55 40.27 10.37 -16.56
C ILE A 55 40.37 8.84 -16.56
N GLU A 56 41.56 8.38 -16.93
CA GLU A 56 42.05 7.04 -16.62
C GLU A 56 42.30 6.97 -15.11
N GLY A 57 41.90 5.87 -14.50
CA GLY A 57 42.07 5.61 -13.08
C GLY A 57 41.74 4.15 -12.80
N GLU A 58 42.60 3.26 -13.29
CA GLU A 58 42.63 1.87 -12.82
C GLU A 58 43.07 1.85 -11.35
N GLY A 59 42.32 1.09 -10.55
CA GLY A 59 42.59 0.84 -9.15
C GLY A 59 41.86 -0.43 -8.72
N GLU A 60 42.50 -1.57 -8.93
CA GLU A 60 42.15 -2.83 -8.29
C GLU A 60 42.22 -2.67 -6.76
N ALA A 61 41.21 -3.12 -6.03
CA ALA A 61 41.37 -4.00 -4.86
C ALA A 61 40.04 -4.28 -4.15
N SER A 62 39.74 -5.58 -4.05
CA SER A 62 39.37 -6.26 -2.80
C SER A 62 38.08 -5.88 -2.07
N GLY A 63 37.15 -6.84 -2.07
CA GLY A 63 36.75 -7.49 -0.82
C GLY A 63 35.95 -6.67 0.18
N GLY A 64 34.62 -6.83 0.14
CA GLY A 64 33.76 -6.50 1.27
C GLY A 64 32.29 -6.60 0.89
N ARG A 65 31.61 -7.66 1.32
CA ARG A 65 30.15 -7.65 1.43
C ARG A 65 29.79 -6.55 2.44
N GLY A 66 29.55 -5.35 1.92
CA GLY A 66 28.94 -4.28 2.70
C GLY A 66 27.56 -4.74 3.12
N GLN A 67 27.34 -4.86 4.42
CA GLN A 67 26.00 -4.71 4.95
C GLN A 67 25.47 -3.39 4.41
N GLU A 68 24.33 -3.44 3.72
CA GLU A 68 23.64 -2.26 3.24
C GLU A 68 23.26 -1.42 4.46
N GLN A 69 24.15 -0.50 4.81
CA GLN A 69 24.00 0.40 5.92
C GLN A 69 22.98 1.42 5.46
N LEU A 70 21.76 1.30 6.01
CA LEU A 70 20.69 2.27 5.82
C LEU A 70 21.28 3.69 5.89
N PRO A 71 20.98 4.58 4.94
CA PRO A 71 21.51 5.93 4.94
C PRO A 71 21.21 6.60 6.29
N PRO A 72 22.14 7.42 6.81
CA PRO A 72 21.93 8.11 8.08
C PRO A 72 20.64 8.92 7.99
N PRO A 73 19.81 8.94 9.05
CA PRO A 73 18.51 9.58 8.99
C PRO A 73 18.70 11.06 8.66
N GLU A 74 18.29 11.46 7.45
CA GLU A 74 17.90 12.84 7.19
C GLU A 74 16.94 13.25 8.30
N LYS A 75 17.02 14.48 8.81
CA LYS A 75 16.20 14.97 9.92
C LYS A 75 14.70 14.74 9.63
N HIS A 76 14.21 13.57 9.99
CA HIS A 76 12.81 13.24 9.97
C HIS A 76 12.13 14.19 10.95
N PRO A 77 10.87 14.60 10.71
CA PRO A 77 10.10 15.24 11.76
C PRO A 77 10.10 14.31 12.97
N GLU A 78 10.90 14.63 13.99
CA GLU A 78 11.09 13.78 15.18
C GLU A 78 9.78 13.65 15.99
N GLN A 79 8.79 14.48 15.67
CA GLN A 79 7.56 14.61 16.43
C GLN A 79 6.33 14.48 15.53
N TRP A 80 5.48 13.50 15.88
CA TRP A 80 4.12 13.42 15.35
C TRP A 80 3.19 14.29 16.21
N PHE A 81 2.41 15.16 15.55
CA PHE A 81 1.49 16.10 16.21
C PHE A 81 0.03 15.64 16.25
N GLY A 82 -0.26 14.43 15.76
CA GLY A 82 -1.59 13.83 15.83
C GLY A 82 -1.96 13.33 17.23
N GLN A 83 -3.20 12.90 17.37
CA GLN A 83 -3.76 12.39 18.63
C GLN A 83 -4.21 10.94 18.49
N TRP A 84 -3.77 10.09 19.41
CA TRP A 84 -4.16 8.66 19.45
C TRP A 84 -5.66 8.44 19.68
N VAL A 85 -6.33 9.36 20.39
CA VAL A 85 -7.78 9.31 20.64
C VAL A 85 -8.61 9.35 19.35
N VAL A 86 -8.04 9.85 18.25
CA VAL A 86 -8.71 9.86 16.95
C VAL A 86 -8.89 8.45 16.42
N LEU A 87 -7.91 7.56 16.61
CA LEU A 87 -8.00 6.15 16.21
C LEU A 87 -9.08 5.42 17.02
N GLU A 88 -9.15 5.68 18.32
CA GLU A 88 -10.18 5.12 19.21
C GLU A 88 -11.59 5.48 18.73
N ARG A 89 -11.82 6.75 18.40
CA ARG A 89 -13.14 7.23 17.96
C ARG A 89 -13.58 6.66 16.61
N ARG A 90 -12.62 6.32 15.73
CA ARG A 90 -12.89 5.76 14.40
C ARG A 90 -12.99 4.24 14.41
N GLY A 91 -12.60 3.58 15.50
CA GLY A 91 -12.53 2.12 15.56
C GLY A 91 -11.33 1.54 14.81
N ASP A 92 -10.28 2.35 14.61
CA ASP A 92 -9.05 2.00 13.91
C ASP A 92 -8.03 1.29 14.82
N LEU A 93 -8.41 0.91 16.03
CA LEU A 93 -7.58 0.10 16.92
C LEU A 93 -7.84 -1.40 16.70
N PRO A 94 -6.85 -2.28 16.97
CA PRO A 94 -7.04 -3.71 16.89
C PRO A 94 -8.17 -4.17 17.82
N GLN A 95 -9.11 -4.96 17.31
CA GLN A 95 -10.22 -5.48 18.10
C GLN A 95 -10.15 -7.02 18.23
N PRO A 96 -10.52 -7.59 19.39
CA PRO A 96 -10.57 -9.03 19.54
C PRO A 96 -11.61 -9.66 18.61
N GLY A 97 -11.24 -10.78 17.99
CA GLY A 97 -12.14 -11.56 17.14
C GLY A 97 -12.27 -11.07 15.69
N GLU A 98 -11.53 -10.03 15.30
CA GLU A 98 -11.40 -9.64 13.90
C GLU A 98 -10.71 -10.73 13.09
N ASP A 99 -11.05 -10.88 11.81
CA ASP A 99 -10.33 -11.77 10.90
C ASP A 99 -9.03 -11.12 10.43
N ALA A 100 -8.01 -11.94 10.15
CA ALA A 100 -6.71 -11.45 9.68
C ALA A 100 -6.83 -10.58 8.42
N ARG A 101 -7.75 -10.91 7.50
CA ARG A 101 -8.00 -10.09 6.30
C ARG A 101 -8.59 -8.73 6.63
N VAL A 102 -9.52 -8.67 7.58
CA VAL A 102 -10.12 -7.40 8.03
C VAL A 102 -9.05 -6.48 8.61
N VAL A 103 -8.09 -7.03 9.36
CA VAL A 103 -6.95 -6.25 9.86
C VAL A 103 -6.09 -5.70 8.70
N ILE A 104 -5.82 -6.52 7.68
CA ILE A 104 -5.05 -6.09 6.50
C ILE A 104 -5.81 -5.01 5.71
N GLU A 105 -7.10 -5.19 5.46
CA GLU A 105 -7.97 -4.20 4.79
C GLU A 105 -7.93 -2.87 5.53
N LYS A 106 -8.16 -2.87 6.84
CA LYS A 106 -8.11 -1.65 7.66
C LYS A 106 -6.78 -0.92 7.56
N VAL A 107 -5.67 -1.66 7.65
CA VAL A 107 -4.33 -1.07 7.58
C VAL A 107 -4.06 -0.51 6.19
N LEU A 108 -4.39 -1.27 5.14
CA LEU A 108 -4.26 -0.82 3.77
C LEU A 108 -5.12 0.44 3.54
N ASP A 109 -6.39 0.43 3.89
CA ASP A 109 -7.30 1.56 3.69
C ASP A 109 -6.83 2.82 4.44
N ALA A 110 -6.37 2.66 5.69
CA ALA A 110 -5.80 3.77 6.43
C ALA A 110 -4.53 4.33 5.78
N LEU A 111 -3.67 3.47 5.20
CA LEU A 111 -2.48 3.89 4.45
C LEU A 111 -2.82 4.59 3.12
N GLN A 112 -3.94 4.25 2.49
CA GLN A 112 -4.41 4.92 1.28
C GLN A 112 -4.76 6.39 1.56
N THR A 113 -5.37 6.65 2.71
CA THR A 113 -5.69 7.99 3.19
C THR A 113 -4.77 8.39 4.35
N ASN A 114 -3.46 8.20 4.17
CA ASN A 114 -2.49 8.31 5.26
C ASN A 114 -2.56 9.62 6.05
N ASP A 115 -2.96 10.73 5.43
CA ASP A 115 -2.97 12.06 6.06
C ASP A 115 -4.37 12.57 6.45
N ASP A 116 -5.39 11.71 6.41
CA ASP A 116 -6.78 11.99 6.83
C ASP A 116 -7.20 10.99 7.92
N PRO A 117 -7.70 11.44 9.09
CA PRO A 117 -8.03 12.82 9.51
C PRO A 117 -6.86 13.67 10.02
N GLN A 118 -5.65 13.13 10.05
CA GLN A 118 -4.47 13.82 10.52
C GLN A 118 -3.24 13.31 9.79
N LEU A 119 -2.19 14.14 9.71
CA LEU A 119 -0.93 13.76 9.09
C LEU A 119 -0.40 12.44 9.67
N ASP A 120 0.00 11.51 8.81
CA ASP A 120 0.50 10.18 9.18
C ASP A 120 -0.48 9.33 10.03
N HIS A 121 -1.79 9.54 9.88
CA HIS A 121 -2.84 8.68 10.43
C HIS A 121 -2.70 7.23 9.99
N GLY A 122 -2.50 6.96 8.69
CA GLY A 122 -2.32 5.60 8.18
C GLY A 122 -1.17 4.87 8.85
N ALA A 123 -0.02 5.54 8.94
CA ALA A 123 1.14 5.06 9.68
C ALA A 123 0.83 4.82 11.17
N ALA A 124 0.06 5.70 11.81
CA ALA A 124 -0.37 5.51 13.21
C ALA A 124 -1.24 4.24 13.38
N VAL A 125 -2.18 4.00 12.45
CA VAL A 125 -3.01 2.78 12.44
C VAL A 125 -2.14 1.54 12.26
N THR A 126 -1.17 1.57 11.33
CA THR A 126 -0.25 0.44 11.13
C THR A 126 0.58 0.15 12.38
N ILE A 127 1.11 1.18 13.05
CA ILE A 127 1.88 1.02 14.29
C ILE A 127 1.01 0.39 15.39
N LYS A 128 -0.27 0.77 15.49
CA LYS A 128 -1.19 0.16 16.47
C LYS A 128 -1.55 -1.29 16.16
N HIS A 129 -1.51 -1.68 14.89
CA HIS A 129 -1.68 -3.06 14.46
C HIS A 129 -0.37 -3.85 14.41
N ALA A 130 0.79 -3.25 14.68
CA ALA A 130 2.06 -3.95 14.69
C ALA A 130 2.16 -4.87 15.92
N SER A 131 2.67 -6.09 15.74
CA SER A 131 3.01 -6.95 16.86
C SER A 131 4.15 -6.34 17.67
N ARG A 132 4.29 -6.75 18.94
CA ARG A 132 5.28 -6.18 19.86
C ARG A 132 6.72 -6.40 19.38
N ASP A 133 6.94 -7.50 18.66
CA ASP A 133 8.27 -7.87 18.17
C ASP A 133 8.58 -7.23 16.81
N ASN A 134 7.58 -6.62 16.15
CA ASN A 134 7.78 -5.87 14.93
C ASN A 134 8.49 -4.54 15.23
N ILE A 135 9.58 -4.26 14.51
CA ILE A 135 10.41 -3.06 14.71
C ILE A 135 9.60 -1.76 14.60
N ILE A 136 8.57 -1.73 13.75
CA ILE A 136 7.74 -0.53 13.53
C ILE A 136 6.91 -0.17 14.76
N SER A 137 6.68 -1.10 15.69
CA SER A 137 5.99 -0.81 16.96
C SER A 137 6.74 0.22 17.83
N ASN A 138 8.04 0.40 17.58
CA ASN A 138 8.89 1.38 18.27
C ASN A 138 8.95 2.74 17.54
N PHE A 139 8.35 2.84 16.35
CA PHE A 139 8.38 4.07 15.58
C PHE A 139 7.27 5.01 16.05
N ASN A 140 7.50 6.31 15.94
CA ASN A 140 6.39 7.25 15.92
C ASN A 140 5.78 7.30 14.50
N PRO A 141 4.51 7.75 14.34
CA PRO A 141 3.86 7.77 13.03
C PRO A 141 4.59 8.59 11.96
N ALA A 142 5.23 9.69 12.35
CA ALA A 142 5.98 10.54 11.41
C ALA A 142 7.24 9.83 10.87
N GLN A 143 7.95 9.11 11.74
CA GLN A 143 9.09 8.26 11.36
C GLN A 143 8.66 7.16 10.41
N TYR A 144 7.56 6.44 10.72
CA TYR A 144 7.09 5.35 9.88
C TYR A 144 6.51 5.85 8.56
N GLY A 145 5.74 6.93 8.57
CA GLY A 145 5.25 7.59 7.35
C GLY A 145 6.41 8.03 6.45
N SER A 146 7.47 8.59 7.03
CA SER A 146 8.66 8.95 6.26
C SER A 146 9.39 7.73 5.69
N TYR A 147 9.51 6.65 6.47
CA TYR A 147 10.08 5.38 6.00
C TYR A 147 9.30 4.82 4.80
N LEU A 148 7.97 4.80 4.86
CA LEU A 148 7.12 4.33 3.77
C LEU A 148 7.31 5.17 2.51
N ARG A 149 7.32 6.51 2.63
CA ARG A 149 7.51 7.42 1.49
C ARG A 149 8.87 7.27 0.80
N ASN A 150 9.92 6.94 1.58
CA ASN A 150 11.30 6.93 1.10
C ASN A 150 11.85 5.52 0.81
N SER A 151 11.01 4.48 0.86
CA SER A 151 11.42 3.09 0.61
C SER A 151 10.68 2.47 -0.57
N GLU A 152 10.95 1.19 -0.84
CA GLU A 152 10.18 0.35 -1.76
C GLU A 152 8.72 0.14 -1.30
N TYR A 153 8.44 0.30 0.00
CA TYR A 153 7.09 0.18 0.57
C TYR A 153 6.18 1.36 0.24
N ARG A 154 6.64 2.36 -0.54
CA ARG A 154 5.81 3.48 -1.00
C ARG A 154 4.56 3.03 -1.77
N VAL A 155 4.59 1.81 -2.33
CA VAL A 155 3.44 1.19 -3.01
C VAL A 155 2.25 0.95 -2.08
N LEU A 156 2.48 0.83 -0.77
CA LEU A 156 1.42 0.71 0.23
C LEU A 156 0.58 2.00 0.35
N LEU A 157 1.21 3.15 0.11
CA LEU A 157 0.60 4.48 0.20
C LEU A 157 -0.10 4.92 -1.10
N ASN A 158 0.35 4.42 -2.26
CA ASN A 158 -0.03 4.95 -3.58
C ASN A 158 -0.64 3.86 -4.48
N ARG A 159 -1.49 3.02 -3.92
CA ARG A 159 -2.22 2.02 -4.70
C ARG A 159 -3.56 2.59 -5.17
N ASP A 160 -4.06 2.08 -6.29
CA ASP A 160 -5.42 2.33 -6.74
C ASP A 160 -6.34 1.21 -6.24
N THR A 161 -5.84 -0.03 -6.23
CA THR A 161 -6.59 -1.23 -5.83
C THR A 161 -5.71 -2.22 -5.08
N PHE A 162 -6.33 -3.18 -4.41
CA PHE A 162 -5.67 -4.36 -3.90
C PHE A 162 -6.58 -5.60 -4.00
N GLU A 163 -5.98 -6.78 -4.10
CA GLU A 163 -6.69 -8.05 -4.16
C GLU A 163 -6.01 -9.10 -3.27
N PHE A 164 -6.80 -9.86 -2.53
CA PHE A 164 -6.30 -11.02 -1.77
C PHE A 164 -6.01 -12.21 -2.68
N VAL A 165 -4.78 -12.72 -2.62
CA VAL A 165 -4.39 -13.92 -3.36
C VAL A 165 -4.68 -15.16 -2.53
N GLY A 166 -5.78 -15.84 -2.83
CA GLY A 166 -6.18 -17.07 -2.16
C GLY A 166 -6.53 -16.89 -0.67
N PRO A 167 -6.99 -17.96 0.01
CA PRO A 167 -7.35 -17.92 1.43
C PRO A 167 -6.13 -17.65 2.34
N PRO A 168 -6.33 -17.12 3.55
CA PRO A 168 -5.24 -16.93 4.50
C PRO A 168 -4.62 -18.28 4.88
N GLN A 169 -3.30 -18.32 4.95
CA GLN A 169 -2.54 -19.52 5.31
C GLN A 169 -2.21 -19.51 6.79
N TYR A 170 -2.93 -20.33 7.55
CA TYR A 170 -2.72 -20.48 8.98
C TYR A 170 -1.71 -21.56 9.30
N ASP A 171 -0.96 -21.38 10.39
CA ASP A 171 -0.16 -22.44 10.98
C ASP A 171 -1.05 -23.51 11.66
N SER A 172 -0.42 -24.57 12.18
CA SER A 172 -1.16 -25.68 12.80
C SER A 172 -1.99 -25.26 14.02
N ASN A 173 -1.53 -24.23 14.74
CA ASN A 173 -2.15 -23.75 15.97
C ASN A 173 -3.16 -22.62 15.72
N LYS A 174 -3.23 -22.11 14.49
CA LYS A 174 -4.03 -20.93 14.09
C LYS A 174 -3.66 -19.67 14.88
N GLU A 175 -2.41 -19.57 15.29
CA GLU A 175 -1.85 -18.41 15.98
C GLU A 175 -1.02 -17.54 15.04
N HIS A 176 -0.62 -18.07 13.89
CA HIS A 176 0.07 -17.33 12.86
C HIS A 176 -0.67 -17.43 11.52
N CYS A 177 -0.61 -16.36 10.75
CA CYS A 177 -1.27 -16.24 9.46
C CYS A 177 -0.34 -15.56 8.46
N VAL A 178 -0.26 -16.10 7.25
CA VAL A 178 0.30 -15.40 6.08
C VAL A 178 -0.82 -15.16 5.09
N GLN A 179 -1.00 -13.92 4.69
CA GLN A 179 -1.95 -13.53 3.65
C GLN A 179 -1.23 -12.70 2.59
N ARG A 180 -1.28 -13.19 1.36
CA ARG A 180 -0.75 -12.50 0.20
C ARG A 180 -1.77 -11.53 -0.38
N VAL A 181 -1.30 -10.35 -0.78
CA VAL A 181 -2.07 -9.30 -1.42
C VAL A 181 -1.34 -8.82 -2.67
N VAL A 182 -2.06 -8.64 -3.78
CA VAL A 182 -1.56 -7.91 -4.95
C VAL A 182 -1.99 -6.47 -4.83
N LEU A 183 -1.04 -5.55 -4.97
CA LEU A 183 -1.28 -4.11 -5.01
C LEU A 183 -1.04 -3.61 -6.43
N GLU A 184 -1.97 -2.81 -6.94
CA GLU A 184 -1.86 -2.18 -8.25
C GLU A 184 -2.05 -0.67 -8.11
N GLY A 185 -1.28 0.10 -8.87
CA GLY A 185 -1.36 1.55 -8.83
C GLY A 185 -0.32 2.22 -9.70
N HIS A 186 -0.02 3.48 -9.39
CA HIS A 186 0.93 4.28 -10.14
C HIS A 186 1.97 4.88 -9.19
N HIS A 187 3.24 4.87 -9.60
CA HIS A 187 4.28 5.48 -8.79
C HIS A 187 4.02 6.99 -8.61
N PRO A 188 4.15 7.54 -7.39
CA PRO A 188 4.09 8.98 -7.20
C PRO A 188 5.34 9.64 -7.83
N ASN A 189 5.22 10.90 -8.23
CA ASN A 189 6.29 11.76 -8.80
C ASN A 189 6.56 11.63 -10.31
N PHE A 190 5.50 11.66 -11.13
CA PHE A 190 5.60 11.89 -12.58
C PHE A 190 5.38 13.37 -12.90
N GLN A 191 6.09 13.90 -13.90
CA GLN A 191 5.94 15.29 -14.35
C GLN A 191 4.70 15.49 -15.22
N SER A 192 4.32 14.47 -15.99
CA SER A 192 3.12 14.43 -16.82
C SER A 192 2.30 13.18 -16.54
N TRP A 193 0.98 13.27 -16.70
CA TRP A 193 0.07 12.12 -16.54
C TRP A 193 0.42 10.96 -17.49
N SER A 194 1.04 11.27 -18.63
CA SER A 194 1.56 10.28 -19.60
C SER A 194 2.74 9.46 -19.09
N ASP A 195 3.46 9.96 -18.09
CA ASP A 195 4.72 9.39 -17.61
C ASP A 195 4.51 8.58 -16.32
N ARG A 196 3.24 8.34 -15.96
CA ARG A 196 2.87 7.49 -14.83
C ARG A 196 3.33 6.07 -15.09
N GLU A 197 4.29 5.62 -14.31
CA GLU A 197 4.67 4.21 -14.29
C GLU A 197 3.67 3.42 -13.45
N PHE A 198 3.00 2.48 -14.10
CA PHE A 198 2.11 1.52 -13.44
C PHE A 198 2.95 0.49 -12.69
N PHE A 199 2.53 0.15 -11.48
CA PHE A 199 3.10 -0.96 -10.72
C PHE A 199 2.05 -2.01 -10.40
N ARG A 200 2.51 -3.25 -10.32
CA ARG A 200 1.79 -4.39 -9.76
C ARG A 200 2.76 -5.15 -8.86
N LYS A 201 2.48 -5.24 -7.56
CA LYS A 201 3.39 -5.85 -6.58
C LYS A 201 2.66 -6.84 -5.67
N GLU A 202 3.24 -8.00 -5.49
CA GLU A 202 2.79 -8.97 -4.48
C GLU A 202 3.43 -8.66 -3.13
N VAL A 203 2.59 -8.68 -2.10
CA VAL A 203 2.97 -8.36 -0.73
C VAL A 203 2.44 -9.42 0.22
N ASP A 204 3.33 -10.02 0.99
CA ASP A 204 2.97 -10.98 2.04
C ASP A 204 2.85 -10.26 3.38
N PHE A 205 1.63 -10.25 3.93
CA PHE A 205 1.37 -9.86 5.30
C PHE A 205 1.52 -11.07 6.21
N ARG A 206 2.39 -10.96 7.22
CA ARG A 206 2.53 -11.95 8.29
C ARG A 206 1.89 -11.41 9.55
N LEU A 207 1.00 -12.19 10.15
CA LEU A 207 0.27 -11.82 11.35
C LEU A 207 0.38 -12.90 12.41
N SER A 208 0.31 -12.46 13.66
CA SER A 208 0.24 -13.29 14.86
C SER A 208 -0.97 -12.90 15.71
N LEU A 209 -1.58 -13.90 16.35
CA LEU A 209 -2.73 -13.71 17.22
C LEU A 209 -2.26 -13.39 18.65
N HIS A 210 -2.51 -12.17 19.12
CA HIS A 210 -2.16 -11.73 20.46
C HIS A 210 -3.40 -11.28 21.24
N ARG A 211 -3.71 -11.98 22.33
CA ARG A 211 -4.86 -11.68 23.20
C ARG A 211 -6.19 -11.59 22.43
N GLY A 212 -6.34 -12.42 21.39
CA GLY A 212 -7.52 -12.46 20.54
C GLY A 212 -7.53 -11.43 19.40
N CYS A 213 -6.50 -10.60 19.26
CA CYS A 213 -6.35 -9.65 18.15
C CYS A 213 -5.27 -10.12 17.19
N TRP A 214 -5.51 -10.07 15.88
CA TRP A 214 -4.44 -10.26 14.89
C TRP A 214 -3.56 -9.01 14.81
N MET A 215 -2.25 -9.21 14.85
CA MET A 215 -1.24 -8.15 14.80
C MET A 215 -0.25 -8.45 13.69
N ILE A 216 0.24 -7.43 13.00
CA ILE A 216 1.18 -7.54 11.88
C ILE A 216 2.60 -7.71 12.40
N ASP A 217 3.19 -8.87 12.16
CA ASP A 217 4.59 -9.17 12.45
C ASP A 217 5.53 -8.56 11.40
N GLY A 218 5.07 -8.48 10.15
CA GLY A 218 5.85 -7.91 9.06
C GLY A 218 5.09 -7.90 7.75
N VAL A 219 5.56 -7.04 6.85
CA VAL A 219 5.07 -6.89 5.49
C VAL A 219 6.28 -7.10 4.58
N PHE A 220 6.18 -8.02 3.63
CA PHE A 220 7.29 -8.41 2.78
C PHE A 220 6.89 -8.26 1.32
N LEU A 221 7.63 -7.46 0.56
CA LEU A 221 7.46 -7.41 -0.89
C LEU A 221 8.05 -8.70 -1.48
N THR A 222 7.29 -9.39 -2.31
CA THR A 222 7.80 -10.52 -3.08
C THR A 222 8.67 -9.95 -4.20
N GLN A 223 9.93 -10.38 -4.27
CA GLN A 223 10.80 -9.98 -5.38
C GLN A 223 10.26 -10.56 -6.69
N ASP A 224 10.21 -9.73 -7.72
CA ASP A 224 9.96 -10.19 -9.07
C ASP A 224 11.17 -11.05 -9.48
N ASN A 225 10.95 -12.34 -9.71
CA ASN A 225 11.96 -13.18 -10.36
C ASN A 225 11.94 -12.83 -11.86
N ASP A 226 12.61 -11.75 -12.23
CA ASP A 226 12.91 -11.42 -13.63
C ASP A 226 13.88 -12.43 -14.26
#